data_AF-A0A024VRL2-F1
#
_entry.id   AF-A0A024VRL2-F1
#
_cell.length_a   1.000
_cell.length_b   1.000
_cell.length_c   1.000
_cell.angle_alpha   90.00
_cell.angle_beta   90.00
_cell.angle_gamma   90.00
#
_symmetry.space_group_name_H-M   'P 1'
#
loop_
_entity.id
_entity.type
_entity.pdbx_description
1 polymer ?
#
loop_
_entity_poly.entity_id
_entity_poly.type
_entity_poly.pdbx_seq_one_letter_code
_entity_poly.pdbx_strand_id
1 'polypeptide(L)'
;MLYLEKLNSFIENKFALSNWKKKKYVWRYSLFFSIFYILLLFGLCYTIIIRFLISNESFSNHYCSSSKISSLQRSYMFIFIFVILMGFLNFFFSRLTYLYSNFTNSEFFTLGIYYTIVGFLIKYMSWILSLLYICWIFFLIISILTIFFNPSLWCGLTYNIYGMDALHNCFLVQSKNTGCEISNDIIKLTKNDHCNDFNILKVQSLLFLVRSSPNESCSLKDKKLCDFFVDFIKNKQTTWESFPQCSGNTLELTEEYFLEQPDKKSNIYLFSLSIIFFWFITTLVLFTLFIVIKINTPVDSSFIMNEDRLNFFFKFTRLLDTWR
;
A
#
# COMPACT_ATOMS: atom_id res chain seq x y z
N MET A 1 -20.31 -9.69 -48.84
CA MET A 1 -19.19 -8.94 -49.48
C MET A 1 -19.53 -7.46 -49.60
N LEU A 2 -20.57 -7.08 -50.36
CA LEU A 2 -21.01 -5.69 -50.56
C LEU A 2 -21.30 -4.87 -49.28
N TYR A 3 -21.79 -5.50 -48.21
CA TYR A 3 -22.03 -4.81 -46.93
C TYR A 3 -20.74 -4.51 -46.15
N LEU A 4 -19.73 -5.40 -46.26
CA LEU A 4 -18.42 -5.22 -45.64
C LEU A 4 -17.60 -4.16 -46.38
N GLU A 5 -17.67 -4.13 -47.71
CA GLU A 5 -17.06 -3.06 -48.53
C GLU A 5 -17.72 -1.70 -48.29
N LYS A 6 -19.05 -1.64 -48.16
CA LYS A 6 -19.74 -0.41 -47.76
C LYS A 6 -19.33 0.04 -46.36
N LEU A 7 -19.20 -0.89 -45.40
CA LEU A 7 -18.72 -0.56 -44.05
C LEU A 7 -17.26 -0.06 -44.07
N ASN A 8 -16.39 -0.70 -44.85
CA ASN A 8 -14.99 -0.27 -45.03
C ASN A 8 -14.91 1.10 -45.70
N SER A 9 -15.65 1.35 -46.78
CA SER A 9 -15.66 2.68 -47.44
C SER A 9 -16.27 3.77 -46.55
N PHE A 10 -17.23 3.42 -45.70
CA PHE A 10 -17.85 4.34 -44.75
C PHE A 10 -16.90 4.65 -43.57
N ILE A 11 -16.14 3.65 -43.10
CA ILE A 11 -15.05 3.84 -42.14
C ILE A 11 -13.95 4.68 -42.80
N GLU A 12 -13.46 4.32 -43.98
CA GLU A 12 -12.42 5.08 -44.70
C GLU A 12 -12.82 6.53 -44.94
N ASN A 13 -14.04 6.82 -45.41
CA ASN A 13 -14.48 8.20 -45.63
C ASN A 13 -14.62 9.00 -44.32
N LYS A 14 -15.08 8.35 -43.23
CA LYS A 14 -15.22 9.03 -41.93
C LYS A 14 -13.88 9.28 -41.24
N PHE A 15 -12.88 8.44 -41.50
CA PHE A 15 -11.52 8.55 -40.95
C PHE A 15 -10.54 9.32 -41.86
N ALA A 16 -10.79 9.42 -43.17
CA ALA A 16 -10.06 10.28 -44.10
C ALA A 16 -10.35 11.77 -43.87
N LEU A 17 -11.54 12.09 -43.34
CA LEU A 17 -11.95 13.43 -42.89
C LEU A 17 -11.58 13.74 -41.42
N SER A 18 -10.80 12.87 -40.76
CA SER A 18 -10.13 13.18 -39.48
C SER A 18 -9.23 14.39 -39.71
N ASN A 19 -9.69 15.55 -39.25
CA ASN A 19 -9.01 16.82 -39.44
C ASN A 19 -7.60 16.74 -38.85
N TRP A 20 -6.57 16.73 -39.70
CA TRP A 20 -5.15 16.75 -39.31
C TRP A 20 -4.81 17.82 -38.27
N LYS A 21 -5.55 18.94 -38.22
CA LYS A 21 -5.44 19.99 -37.20
C LYS A 21 -5.74 19.51 -35.76
N LYS A 22 -6.55 18.45 -35.56
CA LYS A 22 -6.91 17.91 -34.23
C LYS A 22 -5.92 16.88 -33.69
N LYS A 23 -5.25 16.11 -34.57
CA LYS A 23 -4.14 15.21 -34.16
C LYS A 23 -2.94 15.94 -33.56
N LYS A 24 -2.74 17.22 -33.92
CA LYS A 24 -1.64 18.07 -33.45
C LYS A 24 -1.57 18.22 -31.92
N TYR A 25 -2.61 17.88 -31.16
CA TYR A 25 -2.61 18.06 -29.70
C TYR A 25 -2.56 16.74 -28.90
N VAL A 26 -2.60 15.57 -29.56
CA VAL A 26 -2.58 14.25 -28.88
C VAL A 26 -1.27 13.99 -28.14
N TRP A 27 -0.16 14.58 -28.59
CA TRP A 27 1.13 14.53 -27.87
C TRP A 27 1.03 15.06 -26.43
N ARG A 28 0.09 15.96 -26.12
CA ARG A 28 -0.13 16.46 -24.75
C ARG A 28 -0.58 15.35 -23.80
N TYR A 29 -1.43 14.42 -24.29
CA TYR A 29 -1.79 13.23 -23.53
C TYR A 29 -0.60 12.29 -23.38
N SER A 30 0.18 12.07 -24.45
CA SER A 30 1.39 11.24 -24.35
C SER A 30 2.36 11.78 -23.30
N LEU A 31 2.60 13.09 -23.29
CA LEU A 31 3.43 13.78 -22.30
C LEU A 31 2.84 13.68 -20.89
N PHE A 32 1.52 13.89 -20.74
CA PHE A 32 0.85 13.73 -19.46
C PHE A 32 1.05 12.34 -18.87
N PHE A 33 0.73 11.29 -19.64
CA PHE A 33 0.86 9.91 -19.19
C PHE A 33 2.33 9.53 -18.95
N SER A 34 3.26 10.14 -19.67
CA SER A 34 4.69 10.02 -19.42
C SER A 34 5.08 10.58 -18.05
N ILE A 35 4.68 11.82 -17.75
CA ILE A 35 4.92 12.45 -16.44
C ILE A 35 4.23 11.64 -15.33
N PHE A 36 3.00 11.19 -15.57
CA PHE A 36 2.22 10.41 -14.62
C PHE A 36 2.96 9.13 -14.21
N TYR A 37 3.40 8.31 -15.16
CA TYR A 37 4.07 7.06 -14.81
C TYR A 37 5.43 7.31 -14.13
N ILE A 38 6.16 8.38 -14.50
CA ILE A 38 7.41 8.76 -13.82
C ILE A 38 7.15 9.15 -12.36
N LEU A 39 6.11 9.94 -12.10
CA LEU A 39 5.71 10.28 -10.73
C LEU A 39 5.27 9.06 -9.93
N LEU A 40 4.57 8.10 -10.56
CA LEU A 40 4.23 6.83 -9.90
C LEU A 40 5.48 6.01 -9.54
N LEU A 41 6.53 6.01 -10.37
CA LEU A 41 7.79 5.34 -10.05
C LEU A 41 8.46 5.97 -8.82
N PHE A 42 8.50 7.30 -8.74
CA PHE A 42 9.00 7.98 -7.53
C PHE A 42 8.16 7.65 -6.29
N GLY A 43 6.82 7.65 -6.42
CA GLY A 43 5.92 7.26 -5.34
C GLY A 43 6.08 5.79 -4.90
N LEU A 44 6.38 4.90 -5.84
CA LEU A 44 6.68 3.50 -5.56
C LEU A 44 7.98 3.36 -4.76
N CYS A 45 9.05 4.06 -5.17
CA CYS A 45 10.30 4.12 -4.40
C CYS A 45 10.06 4.62 -2.98
N TYR A 46 9.29 5.70 -2.81
CA TYR A 46 8.92 6.22 -1.49
C TYR A 46 8.18 5.17 -0.64
N THR A 47 7.21 4.48 -1.23
CA THR A 47 6.43 3.44 -0.53
C THR A 47 7.31 2.26 -0.09
N ILE A 48 8.30 1.87 -0.90
CA ILE A 48 9.28 0.82 -0.54
C ILE A 48 10.16 1.27 0.64
N ILE A 49 10.67 2.50 0.60
CA ILE A 49 11.51 3.05 1.68
C ILE A 49 10.75 3.02 3.01
N ILE A 50 9.51 3.50 3.03
CA ILE A 50 8.72 3.50 4.26
C ILE A 50 8.40 2.06 4.71
N ARG A 51 8.06 1.15 3.80
CA ARG A 51 7.84 -0.27 4.15
C ARG A 51 9.09 -0.90 4.78
N PHE A 52 10.28 -0.58 4.25
CA PHE A 52 11.53 -1.04 4.81
C PHE A 52 11.76 -0.49 6.23
N LEU A 53 11.48 0.81 6.46
CA LEU A 53 11.56 1.42 7.79
C LEU A 53 10.60 0.76 8.79
N ILE A 54 9.35 0.51 8.39
CA ILE A 54 8.35 -0.15 9.24
C ILE A 54 8.76 -1.58 9.62
N SER A 55 9.44 -2.29 8.71
CA SER A 55 9.88 -3.67 8.93
C SER A 55 11.05 -3.77 9.91
N ASN A 56 11.72 -2.67 10.23
CA ASN A 56 12.87 -2.68 11.12
C ASN A 56 12.41 -2.66 12.59
N GLU A 57 12.97 -3.56 13.41
CA GLU A 57 12.60 -3.75 14.82
C GLU A 57 12.71 -2.45 15.63
N SER A 58 13.67 -1.58 15.29
CA SER A 58 13.87 -0.29 15.94
C SER A 58 12.67 0.67 15.83
N PHE A 59 11.82 0.49 14.82
CA PHE A 59 10.62 1.28 14.61
C PHE A 59 9.34 0.53 15.04
N SER A 60 9.46 -0.69 15.56
CA SER A 60 8.35 -1.53 15.99
C SER A 60 7.93 -1.23 17.44
N ASN A 61 7.45 -0.03 17.72
CA ASN A 61 7.02 0.40 19.05
C ASN A 61 5.50 0.29 19.28
N HIS A 62 4.79 -0.43 18.41
CA HIS A 62 3.34 -0.42 18.34
C HIS A 62 2.74 -1.55 19.19
N TYR A 63 1.67 -1.24 19.90
CA TYR A 63 0.80 -2.24 20.51
C TYR A 63 -0.27 -2.62 19.49
N CYS A 64 -0.25 -3.86 18.98
CA CYS A 64 -1.23 -4.28 17.99
C CYS A 64 -1.36 -5.79 17.87
N SER A 65 -2.59 -6.27 17.74
CA SER A 65 -2.82 -7.69 17.53
C SER A 65 -2.32 -8.14 16.15
N SER A 66 -1.92 -9.41 16.08
CA SER A 66 -1.38 -10.04 14.87
C SER A 66 -2.33 -9.93 13.67
N SER A 67 -3.64 -10.02 13.92
CA SER A 67 -4.68 -9.85 12.90
C SER A 67 -4.70 -8.44 12.29
N LYS A 68 -4.54 -7.41 13.13
CA LYS A 68 -4.50 -6.01 12.68
C LYS A 68 -3.22 -5.70 11.90
N ILE A 69 -2.07 -6.21 12.36
CA ILE A 69 -0.80 -6.12 11.63
C ILE A 69 -0.92 -6.77 10.25
N SER A 70 -1.50 -7.97 10.16
CA SER A 70 -1.75 -8.65 8.89
C SER A 70 -2.72 -7.86 7.98
N SER A 71 -3.74 -7.22 8.55
CA SER A 71 -4.63 -6.32 7.80
C SER A 71 -3.87 -5.13 7.21
N LEU A 72 -3.00 -4.49 8.00
CA LEU A 72 -2.18 -3.37 7.58
C LEU A 72 -1.18 -3.76 6.48
N GLN A 73 -0.56 -4.93 6.59
CA GLN A 73 0.28 -5.51 5.54
C GLN A 73 -0.50 -5.74 4.23
N ARG A 74 -1.73 -6.24 4.31
CA ARG A 74 -2.61 -6.39 3.13
C ARG A 74 -2.93 -5.04 2.49
N SER A 75 -3.21 -4.00 3.28
CA SER A 75 -3.40 -2.64 2.76
C SER A 75 -2.19 -2.13 1.98
N TYR A 76 -0.97 -2.35 2.47
CA TYR A 76 0.24 -2.02 1.71
C TYR A 76 0.38 -2.80 0.41
N MET A 77 0.04 -4.09 0.42
CA MET A 77 0.04 -4.90 -0.80
C MET A 77 -0.95 -4.37 -1.83
N PHE A 78 -2.14 -3.92 -1.41
CA PHE A 78 -3.08 -3.26 -2.32
C PHE A 78 -2.49 -2.00 -2.93
N ILE A 79 -1.82 -1.14 -2.14
CA ILE A 79 -1.12 0.05 -2.65
C ILE A 79 -0.11 -0.36 -3.74
N PHE A 80 0.73 -1.36 -3.49
CA PHE A 80 1.70 -1.83 -4.48
C PHE A 80 1.03 -2.31 -5.77
N ILE A 81 -0.01 -3.14 -5.66
CA ILE A 81 -0.74 -3.68 -6.83
C ILE A 81 -1.33 -2.53 -7.65
N PHE A 82 -2.01 -1.58 -7.00
CA PHE A 82 -2.59 -0.42 -7.68
C PHE A 82 -1.53 0.44 -8.38
N VAL A 83 -0.43 0.76 -7.69
CA VAL A 83 0.63 1.61 -8.24
C VAL A 83 1.36 0.94 -9.40
N ILE A 84 1.67 -0.36 -9.30
CA ILE A 84 2.30 -1.12 -10.38
C ILE A 84 1.36 -1.20 -11.59
N LEU A 85 0.09 -1.54 -11.37
CA LEU A 85 -0.89 -1.65 -12.43
C LEU A 85 -1.11 -0.29 -13.10
N MET A 86 -1.31 0.78 -12.32
CA MET A 86 -1.39 2.13 -12.86
C MET A 86 -0.13 2.50 -13.63
N GLY A 87 1.06 2.26 -13.09
CA GLY A 87 2.34 2.56 -13.75
C GLY A 87 2.44 1.89 -15.12
N PHE A 88 2.15 0.59 -15.19
CA PHE A 88 2.17 -0.17 -16.43
C PHE A 88 1.14 0.33 -17.44
N LEU A 89 -0.12 0.52 -17.02
CA LEU A 89 -1.18 0.98 -17.92
C LEU A 89 -0.92 2.40 -18.44
N ASN A 90 -0.42 3.32 -17.59
CA ASN A 90 -0.05 4.68 -17.99
C ASN A 90 1.13 4.68 -18.97
N PHE A 91 2.16 3.88 -18.71
CA PHE A 91 3.27 3.71 -19.63
C PHE A 91 2.80 3.21 -21.01
N PHE A 92 2.01 2.14 -21.03
CA PHE A 92 1.48 1.57 -22.26
C PHE A 92 0.62 2.58 -23.03
N PHE A 93 -0.25 3.30 -22.32
CA PHE A 93 -1.12 4.31 -22.93
C PHE A 93 -0.34 5.53 -23.44
N SER A 94 0.73 5.93 -22.76
CA SER A 94 1.65 6.98 -23.24
C SER A 94 2.31 6.59 -24.58
N ARG A 95 2.72 5.33 -24.73
CA ARG A 95 3.30 4.82 -25.99
C ARG A 95 2.27 4.70 -27.10
N LEU A 96 1.06 4.24 -26.81
CA LEU A 96 -0.02 4.18 -27.78
C LEU A 96 -0.39 5.58 -28.31
N THR A 97 -0.54 6.55 -27.41
CA THR A 97 -0.84 7.94 -27.78
C THR A 97 0.30 8.61 -28.54
N TYR A 98 1.56 8.28 -28.23
CA TYR A 98 2.74 8.72 -28.99
C TYR A 98 2.72 8.20 -30.43
N LEU A 99 2.54 6.88 -30.61
CA LEU A 99 2.45 6.26 -31.93
C LEU A 99 1.34 6.90 -32.75
N TYR A 100 0.16 7.08 -32.15
CA TYR A 100 -0.97 7.69 -32.85
C TYR A 100 -0.76 9.16 -33.22
N SER A 101 0.03 9.90 -32.43
CA SER A 101 0.37 11.31 -32.70
C SER A 101 1.33 11.46 -33.88
N ASN A 102 2.19 10.47 -34.13
CA ASN A 102 3.28 10.59 -35.12
C ASN A 102 2.99 9.89 -36.45
N PHE A 103 2.10 8.89 -36.46
CA PHE A 103 1.75 8.16 -37.68
C PHE A 103 0.40 8.63 -38.27
N THR A 104 0.36 8.68 -39.60
CA THR A 104 -0.87 9.02 -40.34
C THR A 104 -1.85 7.85 -40.30
N ASN A 105 -3.16 8.12 -40.35
CA ASN A 105 -4.14 7.02 -40.38
C ASN A 105 -3.93 6.13 -41.62
N SER A 106 -3.51 6.71 -42.75
CA SER A 106 -3.19 5.99 -43.99
C SER A 106 -2.03 4.99 -43.84
N GLU A 107 -0.99 5.32 -43.08
CA GLU A 107 0.11 4.40 -42.75
C GLU A 107 -0.31 3.30 -41.77
N PHE A 108 -1.38 3.54 -40.98
CA PHE A 108 -1.95 2.53 -40.10
C PHE A 108 -2.88 1.56 -40.83
N PHE A 109 -3.64 2.02 -41.82
CA PHE A 109 -4.56 1.15 -42.58
C PHE A 109 -3.82 0.05 -43.36
N THR A 110 -2.58 0.28 -43.78
CA THR A 110 -1.74 -0.73 -44.45
C THR A 110 -1.29 -1.87 -43.53
N LEU A 111 -1.44 -1.74 -42.21
CA LEU A 111 -1.07 -2.74 -41.21
C LEU A 111 -2.16 -3.81 -40.95
N GLY A 112 -3.32 -3.74 -41.62
CA GLY A 112 -4.36 -4.78 -41.55
C GLY A 112 -4.86 -5.06 -40.12
N ILE A 113 -4.70 -6.31 -39.65
CA ILE A 113 -5.19 -6.77 -38.33
C ILE A 113 -4.63 -5.93 -37.17
N TYR A 114 -3.39 -5.45 -37.28
CA TYR A 114 -2.75 -4.66 -36.22
C TYR A 114 -3.43 -3.30 -36.02
N TYR A 115 -4.01 -2.70 -37.06
CA TYR A 115 -4.80 -1.47 -36.93
C TYR A 115 -6.04 -1.69 -36.05
N THR A 116 -6.75 -2.81 -36.26
CA THR A 116 -7.92 -3.17 -35.46
C THR A 116 -7.55 -3.37 -33.99
N ILE A 117 -6.41 -4.01 -33.72
CA ILE A 117 -5.89 -4.23 -32.36
C ILE A 117 -5.53 -2.89 -31.70
N VAL A 118 -4.77 -2.03 -32.37
CA VAL A 118 -4.37 -0.71 -31.83
C VAL A 118 -5.57 0.19 -31.59
N GLY A 119 -6.54 0.23 -32.52
CA GLY A 119 -7.78 1.00 -32.36
C GLY A 119 -8.63 0.50 -31.20
N PHE A 120 -8.75 -0.82 -31.03
CA PHE A 120 -9.41 -1.42 -29.86
C PHE A 120 -8.69 -1.03 -28.56
N LEU A 121 -7.36 -1.20 -28.51
CA LEU A 121 -6.57 -0.88 -27.33
C LEU A 121 -6.70 0.58 -26.95
N ILE A 122 -6.52 1.53 -27.87
CA ILE A 122 -6.63 2.96 -27.55
C ILE A 122 -8.00 3.28 -26.94
N LYS A 123 -9.07 2.74 -27.52
CA LYS A 123 -10.44 3.01 -27.09
C LYS A 123 -10.78 2.43 -25.72
N TYR A 124 -10.47 1.15 -25.49
CA TYR A 124 -10.87 0.45 -24.26
C TYR A 124 -9.86 0.61 -23.11
N MET A 125 -8.58 0.85 -23.41
CA MET A 125 -7.55 1.04 -22.39
C MET A 125 -7.82 2.28 -21.54
N SER A 126 -8.25 3.38 -22.15
CA SER A 126 -8.63 4.60 -21.42
C SER A 126 -9.79 4.36 -20.45
N TRP A 127 -10.76 3.52 -20.83
CA TRP A 127 -11.84 3.11 -19.94
C TRP A 127 -11.35 2.24 -18.77
N ILE A 128 -10.51 1.26 -19.03
CA ILE A 128 -9.89 0.42 -17.98
C ILE A 128 -9.09 1.28 -17.00
N LEU A 129 -8.32 2.24 -17.52
CA LEU A 129 -7.53 3.17 -16.73
C LEU A 129 -8.42 4.06 -15.83
N SER A 130 -9.53 4.57 -16.39
CA SER A 130 -10.52 5.34 -15.63
C SER A 130 -11.16 4.53 -14.51
N LEU A 131 -11.52 3.27 -14.76
CA LEU A 131 -12.03 2.36 -13.72
C LEU A 131 -11.00 2.14 -12.61
N LEU A 132 -9.74 1.91 -12.98
CA LEU A 132 -8.65 1.73 -12.03
C LEU A 132 -8.44 2.98 -11.16
N TYR A 133 -8.47 4.18 -11.74
CA TYR A 133 -8.36 5.43 -11.00
C TYR A 133 -9.53 5.65 -10.03
N ILE A 134 -10.75 5.30 -10.43
CA ILE A 134 -11.92 5.39 -9.55
C ILE A 134 -11.74 4.44 -8.35
N CYS A 135 -11.37 3.18 -8.59
CA CYS A 135 -11.10 2.22 -7.51
C CYS A 135 -10.00 2.71 -6.57
N TRP A 136 -8.94 3.30 -7.12
CA TRP A 136 -7.83 3.88 -6.36
C TRP A 136 -8.28 5.05 -5.48
N ILE A 137 -9.08 5.99 -6.00
CA ILE A 137 -9.62 7.11 -5.24
C ILE A 137 -10.50 6.61 -4.09
N PHE A 138 -11.39 5.65 -4.36
CA PHE A 138 -12.22 5.05 -3.30
C PHE A 138 -11.38 4.38 -2.22
N PHE A 139 -10.36 3.62 -2.62
CA PHE A 139 -9.42 2.99 -1.68
C PHE A 139 -8.73 4.02 -0.79
N LEU A 140 -8.23 5.13 -1.36
CA LEU A 140 -7.57 6.19 -0.58
C LEU A 140 -8.54 6.90 0.36
N ILE A 141 -9.76 7.21 -0.07
CA ILE A 141 -10.78 7.85 0.78
C ILE A 141 -11.11 6.95 1.96
N ILE A 142 -11.40 5.66 1.72
CA ILE A 142 -11.70 4.70 2.78
C ILE A 142 -10.49 4.56 3.73
N SER A 143 -9.28 4.52 3.21
CA SER A 143 -8.06 4.40 4.02
C SER A 143 -7.86 5.62 4.92
N ILE A 144 -8.06 6.84 4.41
CA ILE A 144 -7.99 8.07 5.21
C ILE A 144 -9.06 8.06 6.31
N LEU A 145 -10.32 7.81 5.95
CA LEU A 145 -11.42 7.80 6.91
C LEU A 145 -11.16 6.79 8.03
N THR A 146 -10.74 5.57 7.67
CA THR A 146 -10.46 4.53 8.68
C THR A 146 -9.26 4.86 9.57
N ILE A 147 -8.22 5.52 9.04
CA ILE A 147 -7.07 5.98 9.84
C ILE A 147 -7.51 6.96 10.92
N PHE A 148 -8.34 7.95 10.56
CA PHE A 148 -8.75 9.01 11.50
C PHE A 148 -9.83 8.55 12.47
N PHE A 149 -10.84 7.82 11.99
CA PHE A 149 -11.97 7.38 12.83
C PHE A 149 -11.65 6.15 13.67
N ASN A 150 -10.72 5.30 13.24
CA ASN A 150 -10.36 4.10 13.99
C ASN A 150 -8.83 3.85 13.99
N PRO A 151 -8.07 4.68 14.72
CA PRO A 151 -6.61 4.54 14.79
C PRO A 151 -6.17 3.20 15.38
N SER A 152 -7.04 2.52 16.14
CA SER A 152 -6.75 1.20 16.70
C SER A 152 -6.60 0.10 15.64
N LEU A 153 -7.23 0.25 14.46
CA LEU A 153 -7.05 -0.68 13.33
C LEU A 153 -5.71 -0.49 12.63
N TRP A 154 -5.12 0.70 12.79
CA TRP A 154 -3.85 1.11 12.20
C TRP A 154 -2.71 1.08 13.22
N CYS A 155 -2.88 0.29 14.27
CA CYS A 155 -1.90 0.11 15.34
C CYS A 155 -1.48 1.44 16.00
N GLY A 156 -2.43 2.35 16.25
CA GLY A 156 -2.17 3.69 16.76
C GLY A 156 -1.58 3.77 18.17
N LEU A 157 -1.71 2.71 18.98
CA LEU A 157 -1.22 2.66 20.36
C LEU A 157 0.27 2.30 20.43
N THR A 158 0.96 2.81 21.44
CA THR A 158 2.40 2.61 21.67
C THR A 158 2.66 1.89 22.99
N TYR A 159 3.68 1.04 22.98
CA TYR A 159 4.25 0.53 24.21
C TYR A 159 5.10 1.61 24.88
N ASN A 160 5.02 1.68 26.21
CA ASN A 160 5.95 2.48 27.02
C ASN A 160 7.27 1.73 27.23
N ILE A 161 8.18 2.28 28.05
CA ILE A 161 9.50 1.69 28.31
C ILE A 161 9.40 0.24 28.80
N TYR A 162 8.42 -0.06 29.66
CA TYR A 162 8.20 -1.39 30.22
C TYR A 162 7.71 -2.39 29.15
N GLY A 163 6.74 -1.97 28.33
CA GLY A 163 6.28 -2.78 27.20
C GLY A 163 7.38 -3.02 26.16
N MET A 164 8.24 -2.02 25.95
CA MET A 164 9.39 -2.13 25.04
C MET A 164 10.44 -3.13 25.54
N ASP A 165 10.64 -3.29 26.85
CA ASP A 165 11.51 -4.34 27.40
C ASP A 165 10.98 -5.74 27.09
N ALA A 166 9.68 -5.98 27.31
CA ALA A 166 9.04 -7.27 27.01
C ALA A 166 9.14 -7.61 25.51
N LEU A 167 8.92 -6.61 24.66
CA LEU A 167 9.02 -6.71 23.22
C LEU A 167 10.47 -6.94 22.75
N HIS A 168 11.45 -6.27 23.36
CA HIS A 168 12.86 -6.53 23.11
C HIS A 168 13.25 -7.97 23.45
N ASN A 169 12.82 -8.45 24.63
CA ASN A 169 13.04 -9.82 25.05
C ASN A 169 12.36 -10.84 24.11
N CYS A 170 11.16 -10.54 23.61
CA CYS A 170 10.51 -11.35 22.58
C CYS A 170 11.34 -11.45 21.30
N PHE A 171 11.87 -10.33 20.78
CA PHE A 171 12.72 -10.33 19.60
C PHE A 171 14.04 -11.08 19.81
N LEU A 172 14.62 -11.03 21.02
CA LEU A 172 15.80 -11.84 21.35
C LEU A 172 15.51 -13.34 21.27
N VAL A 173 14.35 -13.77 21.77
CA VAL A 173 13.93 -15.18 21.66
C VAL A 173 13.69 -15.55 20.20
N GLN A 174 12.97 -14.72 19.44
CA GLN A 174 12.66 -14.98 18.03
C GLN A 174 13.91 -15.03 17.14
N SER A 175 14.90 -14.19 17.43
CA SER A 175 16.20 -14.14 16.73
C SER A 175 17.22 -15.17 17.24
N LYS A 176 16.90 -15.92 18.30
CA LYS A 176 17.82 -16.85 18.99
C LYS A 176 19.12 -16.18 19.48
N ASN A 177 19.03 -14.91 19.88
CA ASN A 177 20.16 -14.11 20.35
C ASN A 177 20.12 -13.89 21.88
N THR A 178 19.59 -14.88 22.59
CA THR A 178 19.53 -14.93 24.05
C THR A 178 20.85 -15.44 24.65
N GLY A 179 21.09 -15.15 25.93
CA GLY A 179 22.30 -15.61 26.64
C GLY A 179 22.36 -17.13 26.89
N CYS A 180 21.24 -17.83 26.68
CA CYS A 180 21.07 -19.27 26.79
C CYS A 180 20.25 -19.84 25.61
N GLU A 181 20.31 -21.15 25.38
CA GLU A 181 19.52 -21.81 24.33
C GLU A 181 18.12 -22.15 24.85
N ILE A 182 17.11 -21.50 24.29
CA ILE A 182 15.71 -21.74 24.61
C ILE A 182 15.14 -22.71 23.58
N SER A 183 14.75 -23.91 24.02
CA SER A 183 14.13 -24.88 23.11
C SER A 183 12.71 -24.46 22.72
N ASN A 184 12.32 -24.79 21.49
CA ASN A 184 10.98 -24.50 20.96
C ASN A 184 9.85 -25.22 21.74
N ASP A 185 10.19 -26.22 22.55
CA ASP A 185 9.23 -26.93 23.38
C ASP A 185 8.78 -26.11 24.60
N ILE A 186 9.59 -25.10 24.98
CA ILE A 186 9.37 -24.24 26.14
C ILE A 186 8.67 -22.96 25.71
N ILE A 187 9.19 -22.30 24.66
CA ILE A 187 8.60 -21.10 24.08
C ILE A 187 8.36 -21.37 22.59
N LYS A 188 7.08 -21.44 22.22
CA LYS A 188 6.66 -21.61 20.82
C LYS A 188 6.48 -20.23 20.19
N LEU A 189 7.59 -19.61 19.80
CA LEU A 189 7.59 -18.42 18.95
C LEU A 189 8.04 -18.81 17.54
N THR A 190 7.14 -18.71 16.58
CA THR A 190 7.47 -18.83 15.16
C THR A 190 7.93 -17.47 14.61
N LYS A 191 8.64 -17.47 13.47
CA LYS A 191 9.01 -16.23 12.77
C LYS A 191 7.79 -15.39 12.33
N ASN A 192 6.60 -15.99 12.28
CA ASN A 192 5.37 -15.31 11.87
C ASN A 192 4.62 -14.69 13.06
N ASP A 193 5.00 -15.05 14.29
CA ASP A 193 4.36 -14.50 15.49
C ASP A 193 4.87 -13.08 15.73
N HIS A 194 3.94 -12.13 15.81
CA HIS A 194 4.26 -10.73 15.99
C HIS A 194 4.48 -10.45 17.49
N CYS A 195 5.73 -10.20 17.90
CA CYS A 195 6.09 -9.79 19.26
C CYS A 195 5.39 -8.52 19.76
N ASN A 196 4.76 -7.78 18.86
CA ASN A 196 3.94 -6.59 19.15
C ASN A 196 2.53 -6.91 19.64
N ASP A 197 2.14 -8.18 19.64
CA ASP A 197 0.84 -8.65 20.12
C ASP A 197 0.94 -8.98 21.62
N PHE A 198 0.20 -8.22 22.42
CA PHE A 198 0.19 -8.39 23.87
C PHE A 198 -0.27 -9.77 24.31
N ASN A 199 -1.19 -10.41 23.58
CA ASN A 199 -1.62 -11.76 23.93
C ASN A 199 -0.49 -12.78 23.74
N ILE A 200 0.38 -12.57 22.74
CA ILE A 200 1.56 -13.41 22.53
C ILE A 200 2.55 -13.20 23.67
N LEU A 201 2.84 -11.94 24.04
CA LEU A 201 3.72 -11.62 25.16
C LEU A 201 3.20 -12.22 26.48
N LYS A 202 1.88 -12.18 26.70
CA LYS A 202 1.21 -12.73 27.88
C LYS A 202 1.26 -14.25 27.92
N VAL A 203 0.90 -14.94 26.83
CA VAL A 203 0.90 -16.41 26.76
C VAL A 203 2.30 -16.97 26.93
N GLN A 204 3.31 -16.30 26.39
CA GLN A 204 4.72 -16.71 26.50
C GLN A 204 5.40 -16.22 27.79
N SER A 205 4.66 -15.63 28.73
CA SER A 205 5.20 -15.15 30.03
C SER A 205 6.33 -14.11 29.90
N LEU A 206 6.42 -13.42 28.76
CA LEU A 206 7.46 -12.42 28.49
C LEU A 206 7.18 -11.08 29.18
N LEU A 207 5.93 -10.85 29.60
CA LEU A 207 5.55 -9.68 30.39
C LEU A 207 6.23 -9.64 31.79
N PHE A 208 6.80 -10.76 32.25
CA PHE A 208 7.56 -10.82 33.51
C PHE A 208 8.99 -10.30 33.36
N LEU A 209 9.50 -10.19 32.12
CA LEU A 209 10.85 -9.79 31.79
C LEU A 209 10.91 -8.29 31.48
N VAL A 210 10.58 -7.50 32.49
CA VAL A 210 10.45 -6.06 32.39
C VAL A 210 11.22 -5.43 33.55
N ARG A 211 11.85 -4.27 33.34
CA ARG A 211 12.61 -3.60 34.42
C ARG A 211 11.72 -3.29 35.63
N SER A 212 12.25 -3.48 36.84
CA SER A 212 11.57 -3.11 38.08
C SER A 212 11.60 -1.61 38.34
N SER A 213 12.66 -0.92 37.90
CA SER A 213 12.81 0.53 37.99
C SER A 213 13.30 1.13 36.66
N PRO A 214 13.07 2.43 36.38
CA PRO A 214 13.42 3.05 35.09
C PRO A 214 14.90 2.97 34.71
N ASN A 215 15.78 2.90 35.71
CA ASN A 215 17.23 2.91 35.54
C ASN A 215 17.83 1.50 35.42
N GLU A 216 17.02 0.46 35.61
CA GLU A 216 17.45 -0.93 35.55
C GLU A 216 17.15 -1.54 34.18
N SER A 217 17.87 -2.62 33.85
CA SER A 217 17.72 -3.34 32.58
C SER A 217 17.42 -4.81 32.84
N CYS A 218 16.26 -5.28 32.36
CA CYS A 218 15.90 -6.69 32.39
C CYS A 218 15.99 -7.27 30.97
N SER A 219 17.06 -8.01 30.66
CA SER A 219 17.29 -8.55 29.31
C SER A 219 17.75 -10.00 29.32
N LEU A 220 17.11 -10.83 28.50
CA LEU A 220 17.48 -12.23 28.26
C LEU A 220 18.85 -12.42 27.59
N LYS A 221 19.58 -11.34 27.28
CA LYS A 221 21.01 -11.42 26.93
C LYS A 221 21.87 -11.85 28.11
N ASP A 222 21.47 -11.53 29.35
CA ASP A 222 22.17 -12.05 30.52
C ASP A 222 21.90 -13.56 30.63
N LYS A 223 22.98 -14.35 30.54
CA LYS A 223 22.92 -15.80 30.63
C LYS A 223 22.28 -16.28 31.93
N LYS A 224 22.57 -15.65 33.08
CA LYS A 224 22.02 -16.08 34.37
C LYS A 224 20.52 -15.89 34.43
N LEU A 225 20.04 -14.74 33.93
CA LEU A 225 18.61 -14.45 33.85
C LEU A 225 17.93 -15.39 32.84
N CYS A 226 18.57 -15.66 31.71
CA CYS A 226 18.05 -16.56 30.68
C CYS A 226 17.88 -17.99 31.21
N ASP A 227 18.91 -18.56 31.84
CA ASP A 227 18.87 -19.90 32.43
C ASP A 227 17.77 -19.99 33.50
N PHE A 228 17.68 -18.99 34.38
CA PHE A 228 16.61 -18.91 35.38
C PHE A 228 15.21 -18.83 34.78
N PHE A 229 15.01 -18.00 33.74
CA PHE A 229 13.72 -17.84 33.09
C PHE A 229 13.25 -19.15 32.43
N VAL A 230 14.18 -19.88 31.81
CA VAL A 230 13.92 -21.20 31.23
C VAL A 230 13.46 -22.18 32.31
N ASP A 231 14.14 -22.22 33.45
CA ASP A 231 13.78 -23.08 34.57
C ASP A 231 12.46 -22.65 35.22
N PHE A 232 12.19 -21.36 35.30
CA PHE A 232 10.94 -20.79 35.80
C PHE A 232 9.74 -21.27 34.97
N ILE A 233 9.84 -21.20 33.63
CA ILE A 233 8.77 -21.68 32.73
C ILE A 233 8.61 -23.21 32.85
N LYS A 234 9.72 -23.97 32.81
CA LYS A 234 9.67 -25.45 32.89
C LYS A 234 9.02 -25.93 34.18
N ASN A 235 9.41 -25.34 35.30
CA ASN A 235 8.98 -25.76 36.63
C ASN A 235 7.65 -25.12 37.07
N LYS A 236 7.06 -24.24 36.26
CA LYS A 236 5.85 -23.47 36.58
C LYS A 236 5.93 -22.82 37.97
N GLN A 237 7.10 -22.28 38.30
CA GLN A 237 7.33 -21.67 39.60
C GLN A 237 6.41 -20.46 39.76
N THR A 238 5.88 -20.27 40.97
CA THR A 238 4.96 -19.16 41.27
C THR A 238 5.69 -17.93 41.78
N THR A 239 6.92 -18.07 42.28
CA THR A 239 7.69 -17.00 42.92
C THR A 239 8.89 -16.57 42.08
N TRP A 240 9.09 -15.25 41.97
CA TRP A 240 10.17 -14.61 41.21
C TRP A 240 10.99 -13.73 42.16
N GLU A 241 11.96 -14.32 42.85
CA GLU A 241 12.72 -13.63 43.92
C GLU A 241 14.22 -13.45 43.59
N SER A 242 14.74 -14.17 42.60
CA SER A 242 16.18 -14.25 42.30
C SER A 242 16.73 -13.08 41.48
N PHE A 243 15.88 -12.30 40.81
CA PHE A 243 16.29 -11.19 39.95
C PHE A 243 15.52 -9.90 40.30
N PRO A 244 16.02 -9.09 41.27
CA PRO A 244 15.34 -7.87 41.72
C PRO A 244 15.28 -6.77 40.64
N GLN A 245 16.10 -6.90 39.58
CA GLN A 245 16.12 -5.98 38.45
C GLN A 245 14.95 -6.15 37.48
N CYS A 246 14.27 -7.30 37.58
CA CYS A 246 13.10 -7.61 36.78
C CYS A 246 11.86 -7.56 37.68
N SER A 247 10.76 -7.02 37.16
CA SER A 247 9.48 -6.92 37.87
C SER A 247 8.91 -8.27 38.28
N GLY A 248 9.20 -9.32 37.49
CA GLY A 248 8.74 -10.68 37.78
C GLY A 248 7.22 -10.86 37.62
N ASN A 249 6.70 -11.93 38.23
CA ASN A 249 5.28 -12.29 38.19
C ASN A 249 4.49 -11.52 39.26
N THR A 250 4.20 -10.26 39.01
CA THR A 250 3.28 -9.48 39.85
C THR A 250 1.87 -9.56 39.28
N LEU A 251 0.92 -10.02 40.12
CA LEU A 251 -0.48 -10.25 39.74
C LEU A 251 -1.28 -8.97 39.37
N GLU A 252 -0.67 -7.79 39.52
CA GLU A 252 -1.36 -6.50 39.43
C GLU A 252 -1.12 -5.71 38.13
N LEU A 253 -0.26 -6.19 37.23
CA LEU A 253 0.07 -5.44 36.00
C LEU A 253 -1.05 -5.57 34.96
N THR A 254 -1.88 -4.54 34.86
CA THR A 254 -2.93 -4.42 33.83
C THR A 254 -2.32 -4.06 32.47
N GLU A 255 -3.08 -4.26 31.38
CA GLU A 255 -2.64 -3.92 30.02
C GLU A 255 -2.21 -2.45 29.88
N GLU A 256 -2.92 -1.54 30.56
CA GLU A 256 -2.63 -0.11 30.58
C GLU A 256 -1.24 0.22 31.15
N TYR A 257 -0.70 -0.64 32.02
CA TYR A 257 0.64 -0.46 32.58
C TYR A 257 1.74 -0.49 31.52
N PHE A 258 1.54 -1.21 30.42
CA PHE A 258 2.53 -1.36 29.35
C PHE A 258 2.35 -0.33 28.23
N LEU A 259 1.28 0.47 28.28
CA LEU A 259 0.94 1.43 27.26
C LEU A 259 1.47 2.82 27.64
N GLU A 260 1.85 3.58 26.62
CA GLU A 260 2.12 5.00 26.80
C GLU A 260 0.82 5.81 26.74
N GLN A 261 0.89 7.08 27.18
CA GLN A 261 -0.25 8.00 27.12
C GLN A 261 -0.84 8.07 25.70
N PRO A 262 -2.18 8.19 25.57
CA PRO A 262 -2.91 8.05 24.31
C PRO A 262 -2.55 9.10 23.23
N ASP A 263 -1.86 10.17 23.63
CA ASP A 263 -1.41 11.25 22.76
C ASP A 263 -0.22 10.84 21.88
N LYS A 264 0.61 9.88 22.32
CA LYS A 264 1.75 9.37 21.54
C LYS A 264 1.31 8.24 20.61
N LYS A 265 1.31 8.52 19.30
CA LYS A 265 1.01 7.52 18.26
C LYS A 265 2.23 6.71 17.88
N SER A 266 1.99 5.48 17.43
CA SER A 266 3.07 4.57 17.02
C SER A 266 3.74 4.99 15.73
N ASN A 267 4.99 4.57 15.55
CA ASN A 267 5.73 4.84 14.33
C ASN A 267 5.03 4.22 13.12
N ILE A 268 4.50 3.00 13.26
CA ILE A 268 3.73 2.35 12.18
C ILE A 268 2.51 3.20 11.80
N TYR A 269 1.77 3.72 12.79
CA TYR A 269 0.63 4.58 12.51
C TYR A 269 1.05 5.86 11.77
N LEU A 270 2.09 6.54 12.25
CA LEU A 270 2.59 7.78 11.64
C LEU A 270 3.11 7.56 10.21
N PHE A 271 3.86 6.48 9.97
CA PHE A 271 4.33 6.11 8.64
C PHE A 271 3.18 5.70 7.71
N SER A 272 2.18 4.97 8.22
CA SER A 272 0.98 4.59 7.44
C SER A 272 0.18 5.82 7.03
N LEU A 273 -0.03 6.74 7.97
CA LEU A 273 -0.66 8.03 7.73
C LEU A 273 0.12 8.83 6.66
N SER A 274 1.44 8.89 6.79
CA SER A 274 2.30 9.59 5.83
C SER A 274 2.20 9.03 4.41
N ILE A 275 2.24 7.70 4.24
CA ILE A 275 2.06 7.04 2.93
C ILE A 275 0.71 7.39 2.33
N ILE A 276 -0.36 7.22 3.10
CA ILE A 276 -1.73 7.42 2.59
C ILE A 276 -1.95 8.88 2.22
N PHE A 277 -1.47 9.81 3.05
CA PHE A 277 -1.55 11.23 2.78
C PHE A 277 -0.73 11.62 1.55
N PHE A 278 0.50 11.11 1.41
CA PHE A 278 1.34 11.31 0.21
C PHE A 278 0.61 10.86 -1.05
N TRP A 279 0.03 9.66 -1.06
CA TRP A 279 -0.71 9.13 -2.21
C TRP A 279 -1.98 9.92 -2.49
N PHE A 280 -2.68 10.39 -1.45
CA PHE A 280 -3.86 11.24 -1.61
C PHE A 280 -3.54 12.59 -2.27
N ILE A 281 -2.53 13.30 -1.76
CA ILE A 281 -2.09 14.58 -2.34
C ILE A 281 -1.58 14.37 -3.77
N THR A 282 -0.76 13.35 -4.00
CA THR A 282 -0.26 13.02 -5.34
C THR A 282 -1.40 12.75 -6.31
N THR A 283 -2.42 12.00 -5.88
CA THR A 283 -3.60 11.69 -6.69
C THR A 283 -4.39 12.96 -7.01
N LEU A 284 -4.61 13.84 -6.04
CA LEU A 284 -5.28 15.12 -6.26
C LEU A 284 -4.54 15.97 -7.31
N VAL A 285 -3.23 16.13 -7.17
CA VAL A 285 -2.41 16.91 -8.11
C VAL A 285 -2.48 16.32 -9.52
N LEU A 286 -2.28 15.01 -9.66
CA LEU A 286 -2.33 14.32 -10.95
C LEU A 286 -3.71 14.42 -11.62
N PHE A 287 -4.77 14.37 -10.81
CA PHE A 287 -6.14 14.48 -11.30
C PHE A 287 -6.50 15.90 -11.74
N THR A 288 -6.06 16.92 -11.00
CA THR A 288 -6.20 18.31 -11.42
C THR A 288 -5.46 18.55 -12.73
N LEU A 289 -4.22 18.05 -12.86
CA LEU A 289 -3.46 18.13 -14.11
C LEU A 289 -4.17 17.40 -15.27
N PHE A 290 -4.75 16.23 -15.01
CA PHE A 290 -5.55 15.50 -15.99
C PHE A 290 -6.71 16.33 -16.52
N ILE A 291 -7.49 16.94 -15.62
CA ILE A 291 -8.64 17.79 -16.00
C ILE A 291 -8.18 18.97 -16.85
N VAL A 292 -7.10 19.66 -16.45
CA VAL A 292 -6.55 20.79 -17.19
C VAL A 292 -6.14 20.39 -18.59
N ILE A 293 -5.46 19.24 -18.74
CA ILE A 293 -5.03 18.75 -20.05
C ILE A 293 -6.22 18.30 -20.89
N LYS A 294 -7.21 17.62 -20.28
CA LYS A 294 -8.42 17.16 -20.95
C LYS A 294 -9.23 18.33 -21.53
N ILE A 295 -9.45 19.40 -20.76
CA ILE A 295 -10.19 20.59 -21.22
C ILE A 295 -9.45 21.29 -22.35
N ASN A 296 -8.12 21.39 -22.26
CA ASN A 296 -7.30 22.13 -23.22
C ASN A 296 -6.88 21.32 -24.46
N THR A 297 -7.22 20.03 -24.54
CA THR A 297 -6.79 19.14 -25.63
C THR A 297 -7.99 18.66 -26.42
N PRO A 298 -8.30 19.26 -27.59
CA PRO A 298 -9.42 18.84 -28.41
C PRO A 298 -9.20 17.42 -28.95
N VAL A 299 -10.17 16.54 -28.72
CA VAL A 299 -10.14 15.13 -29.15
C VAL A 299 -10.84 14.98 -30.51
N ASP A 300 -10.35 14.03 -31.31
CA ASP A 300 -10.95 13.73 -32.61
C ASP A 300 -12.22 12.87 -32.50
N SER A 301 -13.16 13.06 -33.42
CA SER A 301 -14.47 12.39 -33.40
C SER A 301 -14.39 10.89 -33.62
N SER A 302 -13.27 10.38 -34.14
CA SER A 302 -12.97 8.95 -34.24
C SER A 302 -12.90 8.23 -32.90
N PHE A 303 -12.61 8.97 -31.83
CA PHE A 303 -12.51 8.43 -30.46
C PHE A 303 -13.78 8.64 -29.65
N ILE A 304 -14.65 9.56 -30.08
CA ILE A 304 -15.91 9.87 -29.42
C ILE A 304 -16.87 8.70 -29.62
N MET A 305 -17.36 8.14 -28.52
CA MET A 305 -18.32 7.05 -28.52
C MET A 305 -19.69 7.60 -28.16
N ASN A 306 -20.75 7.12 -28.82
CA ASN A 306 -22.10 7.61 -28.60
C ASN A 306 -22.59 7.28 -27.17
N GLU A 307 -22.70 8.31 -26.31
CA GLU A 307 -23.03 8.18 -24.88
C GLU A 307 -24.47 7.75 -24.61
N ASP A 308 -25.40 8.10 -25.51
CA ASP A 308 -26.83 7.87 -25.30
C ASP A 308 -27.20 6.40 -25.24
N ARG A 309 -26.35 5.53 -25.81
CA ARG A 309 -26.54 4.07 -25.84
C ARG A 309 -25.88 3.33 -24.67
N LEU A 310 -25.24 4.03 -23.74
CA LEU A 310 -24.49 3.40 -22.64
C LEU A 310 -25.29 3.34 -21.35
N ASN A 311 -25.18 2.19 -20.66
CA ASN A 311 -25.72 2.01 -19.31
C ASN A 311 -25.06 2.98 -18.31
N PHE A 312 -25.77 3.29 -17.22
CA PHE A 312 -25.31 4.21 -16.18
C PHE A 312 -23.91 3.88 -15.63
N PHE A 313 -23.60 2.60 -15.41
CA PHE A 313 -22.27 2.14 -14.97
C PHE A 313 -21.15 2.55 -15.94
N PHE A 314 -21.37 2.39 -17.24
CA PHE A 314 -20.41 2.80 -18.28
C PHE A 314 -20.29 4.32 -18.39
N LYS A 315 -21.35 5.08 -18.08
CA LYS A 315 -21.29 6.54 -18.02
C LYS A 315 -20.46 7.01 -16.82
N PHE A 316 -20.65 6.41 -15.65
CA PHE A 316 -19.90 6.75 -14.43
C PHE A 316 -18.40 6.43 -14.56
N THR A 317 -18.07 5.24 -15.05
CA THR A 317 -16.68 4.79 -15.25
C THR A 317 -15.95 5.54 -16.36
N ARG A 318 -16.62 6.41 -17.13
CA ARG A 318 -16.00 7.23 -18.18
C ARG A 318 -15.79 8.69 -17.80
N LEU A 319 -16.03 9.06 -16.54
CA LEU A 319 -15.77 10.42 -16.06
C LEU A 319 -14.29 10.81 -16.26
N LEU A 320 -13.38 9.83 -16.10
CA LEU A 320 -11.93 9.97 -16.28
C LEU A 320 -11.42 9.37 -17.60
N ASP A 321 -12.31 9.06 -18.53
CA ASP A 321 -11.93 8.63 -19.87
C ASP A 321 -11.39 9.84 -20.65
N THR A 322 -10.22 9.67 -21.27
CA THR A 322 -9.61 10.66 -22.17
C THR A 322 -10.41 10.90 -23.44
N TRP A 323 -11.20 9.92 -23.88
CA TRP A 323 -11.89 9.92 -25.18
C TRP A 323 -13.37 10.30 -25.11
N ARG A 324 -13.78 10.90 -23.99
CA ARG A 324 -15.15 11.35 -23.78
C ARG A 324 -15.47 12.59 -24.60
#